data_AF-E4TMH9-F1
#
_entry.id   AF-E4TMH9-F1
#
_cell.length_a   1.000
_cell.length_b   1.000
_cell.length_c   1.000
_cell.angle_alpha   90.00
_cell.angle_beta   90.00
_cell.angle_gamma   90.00
#
_symmetry.space_group_name_H-M   'P 1'
#
loop_
_entity.id
_entity.type
_entity.pdbx_description
1 polymer ?
#
loop_
_entity_poly.entity_id
_entity_poly.type
_entity_poly.pdbx_seq_one_letter_code
_entity_poly.pdbx_strand_id
1 'polypeptide(L)'
;MRYAIIILLTQIMISSCTMDIEDFAEGREDIPEIIRDRISKSELIQKDDSIIMMIYDYSQLIPTFEIYDEAFTMLTKNHLIRFYMTEDGEENIQKIDLRECLSVKIKPIFKQRDHLTYHVEGEQLGSHWFSEKTKRYELVTETNSVYYGGASKNEKKLKEMNNLIIETWKKQDKYDSLRQIYRNFFDENDNRIVTDDVKISREKLQSLKKRIKPYSEKIEDKTDLLIIVRQGKILQVQYDYFEKQFNILEIQVENIPSDESEISSIVFYYIALTKGGREKLKMPYEYKTEFKKITYLNAEKIYAKSIEDILEKYYQQSEK
;
A
#
# COMPACT_ATOMS: atom_id res chain seq x y z
N MET A 1 -4.06 14.34 -53.10
CA MET A 1 -2.75 14.33 -52.40
C MET A 1 -2.29 15.70 -51.91
N ARG A 2 -2.35 16.79 -52.70
CA ARG A 2 -1.91 18.13 -52.24
C ARG A 2 -2.77 18.78 -51.13
N TYR A 3 -4.07 18.51 -51.07
CA TYR A 3 -4.96 19.05 -50.01
C TYR A 3 -4.82 18.35 -48.65
N ALA A 4 -4.41 17.08 -48.60
CA ALA A 4 -4.23 16.34 -47.34
C ALA A 4 -2.98 16.79 -46.57
N ILE A 5 -1.92 17.19 -47.28
CA ILE A 5 -0.69 17.74 -46.67
C ILE A 5 -0.94 19.13 -46.10
N ILE A 6 -1.75 19.96 -46.78
CA ILE A 6 -2.13 21.29 -46.27
C ILE A 6 -3.08 21.17 -45.06
N ILE A 7 -4.01 20.21 -45.05
CA ILE A 7 -4.86 19.94 -43.88
C ILE A 7 -4.04 19.42 -42.69
N LEU A 8 -3.05 18.53 -42.92
CA LEU A 8 -2.15 18.03 -41.88
C LEU A 8 -1.24 19.14 -41.33
N LEU A 9 -0.66 19.97 -42.19
CA LEU A 9 0.19 21.10 -41.78
C LEU A 9 -0.61 22.21 -41.08
N THR A 10 -1.86 22.46 -41.48
CA THR A 10 -2.76 23.40 -40.80
C THR A 10 -3.25 22.83 -39.46
N GLN A 11 -3.46 21.50 -39.33
CA GLN A 11 -3.73 20.87 -38.03
C GLN A 11 -2.50 20.91 -37.11
N ILE A 12 -1.29 20.76 -37.65
CA ILE A 12 -0.03 20.91 -36.89
C ILE A 12 0.15 22.37 -36.42
N MET A 13 -0.12 23.36 -37.28
CA MET A 13 -0.01 24.78 -36.90
C MET A 13 -1.14 25.29 -36.00
N ILE A 14 -2.36 24.75 -36.09
CA ILE A 14 -3.47 25.10 -35.17
C ILE A 14 -3.24 24.45 -33.80
N SER A 15 -2.48 23.35 -33.72
CA SER A 15 -2.15 22.69 -32.45
C SER A 15 -0.95 23.32 -31.72
N SER A 16 -0.24 24.28 -32.34
CA SER A 16 1.04 24.79 -31.83
C SER A 16 0.99 26.18 -31.20
N CYS A 17 -0.20 26.73 -30.89
CA CYS A 17 -0.29 28.06 -30.27
C CYS A 17 -1.30 28.09 -29.13
N THR A 18 -0.88 27.59 -27.97
CA THR A 18 -0.88 28.22 -26.62
C THR A 18 -0.72 27.10 -25.59
N MET A 19 0.29 27.25 -24.74
CA MET A 19 0.83 26.24 -23.81
C MET A 19 -0.24 25.58 -22.93
N ASP A 20 -0.13 24.25 -22.83
CA ASP A 20 -0.58 23.30 -21.78
C ASP A 20 -0.31 21.88 -22.35
N ILE A 21 0.96 21.60 -22.68
CA ILE A 21 1.35 20.44 -23.50
C ILE A 21 2.26 19.53 -22.68
N GLU A 22 1.66 18.50 -22.07
CA GLU A 22 2.36 17.24 -21.84
C GLU A 22 2.76 16.66 -23.20
N ASP A 23 4.04 16.48 -23.40
CA ASP A 23 4.60 15.87 -24.59
C ASP A 23 4.93 14.40 -24.35
N PHE A 24 4.95 13.63 -25.44
CA PHE A 24 5.27 12.21 -25.45
C PHE A 24 6.44 11.99 -26.40
N ALA A 25 7.44 11.23 -25.95
CA ALA A 25 8.55 10.76 -26.76
C ALA A 25 8.51 9.22 -26.87
N GLU A 26 8.59 8.70 -28.09
CA GLU A 26 8.59 7.25 -28.39
C GLU A 26 10.01 6.78 -28.73
N GLY A 27 10.94 7.00 -27.81
CA GLY A 27 12.36 6.71 -28.04
C GLY A 27 13.24 7.83 -27.51
N ARG A 28 14.56 7.65 -27.59
CA ARG A 28 15.53 8.62 -27.04
C ARG A 28 15.71 9.83 -27.96
N GLU A 29 15.54 9.64 -29.25
CA GLU A 29 15.68 10.61 -30.33
C GLU A 29 14.68 11.75 -30.23
N ASP A 30 13.44 11.46 -29.80
CA ASP A 30 12.33 12.40 -29.68
C ASP A 30 12.37 13.22 -28.38
N ILE A 31 13.28 12.88 -27.46
CA ILE A 31 13.41 13.57 -26.18
C ILE A 31 14.18 14.89 -26.37
N PRO A 32 13.66 16.03 -25.89
CA PRO A 32 14.38 17.30 -25.88
C PRO A 32 15.78 17.17 -25.26
N GLU A 33 16.76 17.85 -25.86
CA GLU A 33 18.17 17.77 -25.44
C GLU A 33 18.36 18.13 -23.95
N ILE A 34 17.63 19.11 -23.45
CA ILE A 34 17.66 19.52 -22.04
C ILE A 34 17.25 18.38 -21.08
N ILE A 35 16.21 17.60 -21.43
CA ILE A 35 15.78 16.44 -20.64
C ILE A 35 16.78 15.29 -20.79
N ARG A 36 17.33 15.06 -21.99
CA ARG A 36 18.38 14.03 -22.18
C ARG A 36 19.61 14.30 -21.34
N ASP A 37 20.01 15.56 -21.26
CA ASP A 37 21.11 16.01 -20.42
C ASP A 37 20.78 15.81 -18.94
N ARG A 38 19.54 16.11 -18.52
CA ARG A 38 19.07 15.86 -17.15
C ARG A 38 19.12 14.38 -16.80
N ILE A 39 18.54 13.51 -17.63
CA ILE A 39 18.56 12.05 -17.46
C ILE A 39 19.99 11.53 -17.28
N SER A 40 20.93 12.07 -18.05
CA SER A 40 22.34 11.68 -18.00
C SER A 40 23.04 12.20 -16.75
N LYS A 41 22.80 13.46 -16.35
CA LYS A 41 23.41 14.09 -15.16
C LYS A 41 22.93 13.48 -13.85
N SER A 42 21.64 13.19 -13.73
CA SER A 42 21.05 12.59 -12.53
C SER A 42 21.19 11.05 -12.52
N GLU A 43 21.94 10.48 -13.47
CA GLU A 43 22.21 9.03 -13.59
C GLU A 43 20.93 8.16 -13.50
N LEU A 44 19.81 8.66 -14.05
CA LEU A 44 18.49 8.03 -13.87
C LEU A 44 18.43 6.63 -14.50
N ILE A 45 19.18 6.44 -15.59
CA ILE A 45 19.28 5.20 -16.36
C ILE A 45 20.73 4.92 -16.70
N GLN A 46 21.06 3.64 -16.93
CA GLN A 46 22.39 3.29 -17.41
C GLN A 46 22.55 3.72 -18.87
N LYS A 47 23.80 3.95 -19.32
CA LYS A 47 24.10 4.44 -20.67
C LYS A 47 23.47 3.60 -21.79
N ASP A 48 23.29 2.30 -21.54
CA ASP A 48 22.76 1.32 -22.49
C ASP A 48 21.27 0.97 -22.26
N ASP A 49 20.61 1.58 -21.27
CA ASP A 49 19.17 1.40 -21.07
C ASP A 49 18.41 2.02 -22.25
N SER A 50 17.64 1.18 -22.94
CA SER A 50 16.77 1.64 -24.02
C SER A 50 15.51 2.28 -23.43
N ILE A 51 15.34 3.58 -23.71
CA ILE A 51 14.10 4.30 -23.41
C ILE A 51 13.04 3.86 -24.40
N ILE A 52 11.95 3.31 -23.89
CA ILE A 52 10.83 2.82 -24.69
C ILE A 52 9.82 3.96 -24.92
N MET A 53 9.54 4.72 -23.87
CA MET A 53 8.57 5.81 -23.90
C MET A 53 8.85 6.80 -22.77
N MET A 54 8.54 8.08 -22.99
CA MET A 54 8.55 9.10 -21.94
C MET A 54 7.37 10.06 -22.10
N ILE A 55 6.79 10.46 -20.97
CA ILE A 55 5.87 11.57 -20.86
C ILE A 55 6.58 12.67 -20.08
N TYR A 56 6.60 13.88 -20.58
CA TYR A 56 7.18 15.00 -19.88
C TYR A 56 6.26 16.21 -19.93
N ASP A 57 6.30 16.99 -18.86
CA ASP A 57 5.52 18.19 -18.71
C ASP A 57 6.44 19.32 -18.23
N TYR A 58 6.33 20.44 -18.93
CA TYR A 58 6.92 21.72 -18.59
C TYR A 58 5.81 22.66 -18.13
N SER A 59 5.04 22.28 -17.10
CA SER A 59 3.99 23.15 -16.58
C SER A 59 4.02 23.25 -15.06
N GLN A 60 3.94 24.49 -14.60
CA GLN A 60 3.81 24.89 -13.21
C GLN A 60 2.43 24.46 -12.67
N LEU A 61 2.45 23.85 -11.48
CA LEU A 61 1.32 23.51 -10.59
C LEU A 61 0.49 22.27 -10.93
N ILE A 62 0.86 21.13 -10.31
CA ILE A 62 -0.11 20.10 -9.93
C ILE A 62 -0.75 20.52 -8.59
N PRO A 63 -2.08 20.62 -8.43
CA PRO A 63 -2.72 21.16 -7.23
C PRO A 63 -2.53 20.32 -5.93
N THR A 64 -1.82 19.20 -6.00
CA THR A 64 -1.61 18.28 -4.88
C THR A 64 -0.14 18.18 -4.44
N PHE A 65 0.79 18.74 -5.21
CA PHE A 65 2.22 18.81 -4.90
C PHE A 65 2.77 20.07 -5.56
N GLU A 66 3.44 20.94 -4.81
CA GLU A 66 4.13 22.13 -5.33
C GLU A 66 5.30 21.70 -6.25
N ILE A 67 4.98 21.34 -7.50
CA ILE A 67 5.92 21.00 -8.57
C ILE A 67 5.91 22.17 -9.54
N TYR A 68 7.05 22.85 -9.69
CA TYR A 68 7.11 24.15 -10.36
C TYR A 68 8.05 24.22 -11.58
N ASP A 69 8.97 23.27 -11.77
CA ASP A 69 10.01 23.43 -12.81
C ASP A 69 9.96 22.37 -13.93
N GLU A 70 10.00 21.08 -13.59
CA GLU A 70 10.09 20.00 -14.58
C GLU A 70 9.56 18.70 -13.98
N ALA A 71 8.73 17.96 -14.72
CA ALA A 71 8.33 16.61 -14.34
C ALA A 71 8.28 15.69 -15.55
N PHE A 72 8.84 14.49 -15.42
CA PHE A 72 8.71 13.47 -16.46
C PHE A 72 8.59 12.07 -15.88
N THR A 73 7.91 11.22 -16.62
CA THR A 73 7.84 9.78 -16.35
C THR A 73 8.39 9.03 -17.55
N MET A 74 9.38 8.18 -17.31
CA MET A 74 10.12 7.45 -18.32
C MET A 74 9.96 5.94 -18.09
N LEU A 75 9.63 5.23 -19.17
CA LEU A 75 9.63 3.77 -19.24
C LEU A 75 10.85 3.30 -20.05
N THR A 76 11.66 2.47 -19.42
CA THR A 76 12.74 1.71 -20.08
C THR A 76 12.37 0.24 -20.12
N LYS A 77 13.23 -0.59 -20.72
CA LYS A 77 13.08 -2.05 -20.63
C LYS A 77 13.02 -2.55 -19.19
N ASN A 78 13.75 -1.92 -18.26
CA ASN A 78 13.96 -2.47 -16.91
C ASN A 78 13.25 -1.65 -15.83
N HIS A 79 12.92 -0.39 -16.09
CA HIS A 79 12.48 0.53 -15.06
C HIS A 79 11.33 1.42 -15.53
N LEU A 80 10.40 1.70 -14.61
CA LEU A 80 9.53 2.86 -14.67
C LEU A 80 10.07 3.90 -13.68
N ILE A 81 10.39 5.09 -14.19
CA ILE A 81 11.00 6.17 -13.41
C ILE A 81 10.12 7.39 -13.52
N ARG A 82 9.85 8.06 -12.40
CA ARG A 82 9.33 9.43 -12.37
C ARG A 82 10.36 10.35 -11.74
N PHE A 83 10.58 11.46 -12.40
CA PHE A 83 11.39 12.57 -11.95
C PHE A 83 10.50 13.79 -11.79
N TYR A 84 10.73 14.59 -10.75
CA TYR A 84 10.19 15.94 -10.64
C TYR A 84 11.10 16.83 -9.79
N MET A 85 11.08 18.12 -10.08
CA MET A 85 11.77 19.15 -9.28
C MET A 85 10.77 19.98 -8.47
N THR A 86 11.09 20.21 -7.19
CA THR A 86 10.34 21.14 -6.33
C THR A 86 10.74 22.60 -6.60
N GLU A 87 9.99 23.57 -6.06
CA GLU A 87 10.32 25.00 -6.15
C GLU A 87 11.74 25.34 -5.68
N ASP A 88 12.21 24.65 -4.64
CA ASP A 88 13.54 24.86 -4.07
C ASP A 88 14.66 24.20 -4.90
N GLY A 89 14.31 23.60 -6.05
CA GLY A 89 15.25 22.92 -6.95
C GLY A 89 15.66 21.53 -6.49
N GLU A 90 14.95 20.91 -5.53
CA GLU A 90 15.25 19.56 -5.07
C GLU A 90 14.76 18.52 -6.09
N GLU A 91 15.68 17.67 -6.55
CA GLU A 91 15.38 16.57 -7.47
C GLU A 91 14.75 15.40 -6.71
N ASN A 92 13.55 15.00 -7.12
CA ASN A 92 12.85 13.86 -6.55
C ASN A 92 12.72 12.75 -7.60
N ILE A 93 13.14 11.54 -7.24
CA ILE A 93 13.15 10.38 -8.13
C ILE A 93 12.35 9.26 -7.49
N GLN A 94 11.30 8.82 -8.16
CA GLN A 94 10.57 7.59 -7.87
C GLN A 94 10.92 6.56 -8.92
N LYS A 95 11.26 5.34 -8.51
CA LYS A 95 11.73 4.29 -9.43
C LYS A 95 11.15 2.94 -9.06
N ILE A 96 10.67 2.22 -10.08
CA ILE A 96 10.26 0.82 -9.99
C ILE A 96 11.18 0.02 -10.90
N ASP A 97 11.94 -0.95 -10.35
CA ASP A 97 12.67 -1.95 -11.16
C ASP A 97 11.73 -3.10 -11.52
N LEU A 98 11.31 -3.11 -12.78
CA LEU A 98 10.40 -4.10 -13.35
C LEU A 98 11.02 -5.50 -13.35
N ARG A 99 12.34 -5.65 -13.36
CA ARG A 99 12.99 -6.98 -13.33
C ARG A 99 12.81 -7.69 -11.99
N GLU A 100 12.49 -6.94 -10.94
CA GLU A 100 12.36 -7.44 -9.58
C GLU A 100 10.90 -7.42 -9.08
N CYS A 101 9.98 -6.93 -9.90
CA CYS A 101 8.55 -6.90 -9.58
C CYS A 101 7.93 -8.31 -9.64
N LEU A 102 7.33 -8.71 -8.52
CA LEU A 102 6.40 -9.84 -8.37
C LEU A 102 5.04 -9.53 -8.98
N SER A 103 4.58 -8.29 -8.86
CA SER A 103 3.34 -7.80 -9.47
C SER A 103 3.44 -6.32 -9.83
N VAL A 104 2.68 -5.90 -10.86
CA VAL A 104 2.49 -4.50 -11.21
C VAL A 104 0.99 -4.23 -11.30
N LYS A 105 0.49 -3.27 -10.53
CA LYS A 105 -0.91 -2.86 -10.48
C LYS A 105 -1.03 -1.42 -10.91
N ILE A 106 -2.00 -1.14 -11.78
CA ILE A 106 -2.26 0.20 -12.29
C ILE A 106 -3.70 0.58 -11.93
N LYS A 107 -3.86 1.64 -11.16
CA LYS A 107 -5.16 2.12 -10.67
C LYS A 107 -5.37 3.57 -11.11
N PRO A 108 -6.49 3.92 -11.75
CA PRO A 108 -6.86 5.32 -11.91
C PRO A 108 -7.24 5.90 -10.55
N ILE A 109 -6.65 7.03 -10.18
CA ILE A 109 -6.90 7.71 -8.91
C ILE A 109 -7.38 9.13 -9.23
N PHE A 110 -8.63 9.42 -8.85
CA PHE A 110 -9.38 10.67 -9.07
C PHE A 110 -9.79 11.01 -10.53
N LYS A 111 -11.03 11.52 -10.65
CA LYS A 111 -11.52 12.39 -11.74
C LYS A 111 -11.94 13.71 -11.10
N GLN A 112 -11.00 14.59 -10.80
CA GLN A 112 -11.34 15.99 -10.48
C GLN A 112 -10.69 16.86 -11.54
N ARG A 113 -11.52 17.61 -12.29
CA ARG A 113 -11.13 18.58 -13.34
C ARG A 113 -10.23 17.98 -14.43
N ASP A 114 -10.80 17.51 -15.54
CA ASP A 114 -10.17 17.19 -16.84
C ASP A 114 -8.81 16.46 -16.90
N HIS A 115 -8.22 16.03 -15.78
CA HIS A 115 -6.95 15.34 -15.67
C HIS A 115 -7.19 13.96 -15.08
N LEU A 116 -6.53 12.96 -15.67
CA LEU A 116 -6.59 11.58 -15.23
C LEU A 116 -5.23 11.20 -14.67
N THR A 117 -5.19 10.91 -13.36
CA THR A 117 -4.00 10.43 -12.68
C THR A 117 -4.07 8.92 -12.52
N TYR A 118 -2.95 8.27 -12.80
CA TYR A 118 -2.71 6.85 -12.58
C TYR A 118 -1.71 6.67 -11.45
N HIS A 119 -1.98 5.66 -10.65
CA HIS A 119 -1.08 5.14 -9.65
C HIS A 119 -0.62 3.76 -10.09
N VAL A 120 0.68 3.62 -10.25
CA VAL A 120 1.34 2.36 -10.55
C VAL A 120 2.05 1.88 -9.30
N GLU A 121 1.63 0.72 -8.80
CA GLU A 121 2.22 0.02 -7.69
C GLU A 121 3.02 -1.17 -8.24
N GLY A 122 4.32 -1.21 -7.97
CA GLY A 122 5.18 -2.37 -8.21
C GLY A 122 5.47 -3.05 -6.88
N GLU A 123 5.07 -4.31 -6.74
CA GLU A 123 5.39 -5.12 -5.58
C GLU A 123 6.65 -5.93 -5.87
N GLN A 124 7.70 -5.75 -5.08
CA GLN A 124 9.00 -6.40 -5.26
C GLN A 124 9.27 -7.40 -4.14
N LEU A 125 10.10 -8.40 -4.44
CA LEU A 125 10.56 -9.35 -3.43
C LEU A 125 11.68 -8.72 -2.60
N GLY A 126 11.38 -8.31 -1.37
CA GLY A 126 12.41 -7.90 -0.42
C GLY A 126 13.17 -9.11 0.14
N SER A 127 12.43 -10.07 0.72
CA SER A 127 12.99 -11.34 1.18
C SER A 127 11.92 -12.42 1.37
N HIS A 128 12.33 -13.68 1.50
CA HIS A 128 11.48 -14.74 2.03
C HIS A 128 12.24 -15.57 3.05
N TRP A 129 11.58 -16.03 4.11
CA TRP A 129 12.19 -16.89 5.12
C TRP A 129 11.20 -17.89 5.67
N PHE A 130 11.71 -18.99 6.23
CA PHE A 130 10.88 -19.89 7.03
C PHE A 130 10.73 -19.34 8.45
N SER A 131 9.52 -18.99 8.84
CA SER A 131 9.20 -18.65 10.22
C SER A 131 9.01 -19.93 11.02
N GLU A 132 9.94 -20.19 11.94
CA GLU A 132 9.84 -21.32 12.88
C GLU A 132 8.62 -21.23 13.78
N LYS A 133 8.17 -20.02 14.12
CA LYS A 133 7.01 -19.78 14.97
C LYS A 133 5.70 -20.16 14.29
N THR A 134 5.56 -19.81 13.01
CA THR A 134 4.35 -20.06 12.21
C THR A 134 4.53 -21.27 11.28
N LYS A 135 5.65 -21.99 11.39
CA LYS A 135 6.07 -23.15 10.58
C LYS A 135 5.79 -22.97 9.07
N ARG A 136 6.02 -21.77 8.54
CA ARG A 136 5.71 -21.43 7.15
C ARG A 136 6.78 -20.53 6.54
N TYR A 137 6.89 -20.56 5.22
CA TYR A 137 7.56 -19.50 4.50
C TYR A 137 6.72 -18.21 4.61
N GLU A 138 7.40 -17.11 4.87
CA GLU A 138 6.83 -15.77 4.84
C GLU A 138 7.51 -14.99 3.72
N LEU A 139 6.70 -14.25 2.97
CA LEU A 139 7.15 -13.34 1.93
C LEU A 139 7.11 -11.93 2.50
N VAL A 140 8.25 -11.23 2.50
CA VAL A 140 8.29 -9.78 2.67
C VAL A 140 8.37 -9.17 1.30
N THR A 141 7.34 -8.38 1.01
CA THR A 141 7.27 -7.59 -0.19
C THR A 141 7.45 -6.14 0.13
N GLU A 142 8.11 -5.45 -0.80
CA GLU A 142 8.28 -4.00 -0.75
C GLU A 142 7.42 -3.41 -1.85
N THR A 143 6.59 -2.43 -1.50
CA THR A 143 5.72 -1.76 -2.47
C THR A 143 6.36 -0.44 -2.87
N ASN A 144 6.76 -0.35 -4.13
CA ASN A 144 7.17 0.90 -4.75
C ASN A 144 5.99 1.48 -5.53
N SER A 145 5.83 2.79 -5.49
CA SER A 145 4.75 3.47 -6.21
C SER A 145 5.28 4.63 -7.05
N VAL A 146 4.67 4.77 -8.22
CA VAL A 146 4.85 5.92 -9.12
C VAL A 146 3.47 6.41 -9.49
N TYR A 147 3.23 7.70 -9.28
CA TYR A 147 2.02 8.37 -9.75
C TYR A 147 2.37 9.10 -11.03
N TYR A 148 1.51 9.11 -12.04
CA TYR A 148 1.64 10.02 -13.17
C TYR A 148 0.26 10.30 -13.72
N GLY A 149 0.08 11.45 -14.34
CA GLY A 149 -1.22 11.83 -14.87
C GLY A 149 -1.07 12.62 -16.13
N GLY A 150 -2.19 12.82 -16.80
CA GLY A 150 -2.25 13.77 -17.88
C GLY A 150 -3.64 14.32 -18.18
N ALA A 151 -3.69 15.37 -18.98
CA ALA A 151 -4.95 15.94 -19.46
C ALA A 151 -5.81 14.88 -20.19
N SER A 152 -7.13 15.01 -20.12
CA SER A 152 -8.10 14.05 -20.70
C SER A 152 -7.90 13.82 -22.19
N LYS A 153 -7.42 14.82 -22.93
CA LYS A 153 -7.04 14.69 -24.36
C LYS A 153 -5.97 13.62 -24.61
N ASN A 154 -5.15 13.29 -23.61
CA ASN A 154 -4.07 12.30 -23.65
C ASN A 154 -4.46 10.94 -23.05
N GLU A 155 -5.72 10.72 -22.66
CA GLU A 155 -6.17 9.47 -22.00
C GLU A 155 -5.79 8.22 -22.80
N LYS A 156 -5.89 8.28 -24.14
CA LYS A 156 -5.52 7.16 -25.01
C LYS A 156 -4.03 6.81 -24.88
N LYS A 157 -3.15 7.81 -24.93
CA LYS A 157 -1.69 7.61 -24.81
C LYS A 157 -1.30 7.12 -23.42
N LEU A 158 -1.95 7.62 -22.37
CA LEU A 158 -1.76 7.11 -21.01
C LEU A 158 -2.16 5.63 -20.89
N LYS A 159 -3.27 5.22 -21.52
CA LYS A 159 -3.66 3.80 -21.58
C LYS A 159 -2.66 2.96 -22.37
N GLU A 160 -2.11 3.49 -23.45
CA GLU A 160 -1.06 2.82 -24.23
C GLU A 160 0.21 2.63 -23.39
N MET A 161 0.64 3.66 -22.64
CA MET A 161 1.75 3.55 -21.69
C MET A 161 1.47 2.51 -20.59
N ASN A 162 0.27 2.52 -19.99
CA ASN A 162 -0.11 1.53 -18.98
C ASN A 162 0.01 0.10 -19.51
N ASN A 163 -0.50 -0.15 -20.71
CA ASN A 163 -0.39 -1.46 -21.35
C ASN A 163 1.08 -1.80 -21.62
N LEU A 164 1.87 -0.83 -22.07
CA LEU A 164 3.29 -1.03 -22.37
C LEU A 164 4.11 -1.33 -21.11
N ILE A 165 3.80 -0.71 -19.97
CA ILE A 165 4.41 -1.05 -18.66
C ILE A 165 4.15 -2.52 -18.33
N ILE A 166 2.90 -2.95 -18.40
CA ILE A 166 2.50 -4.33 -18.08
C ILE A 166 3.17 -5.33 -19.03
N GLU A 167 3.18 -5.04 -20.33
CA GLU A 167 3.80 -5.92 -21.32
C GLU A 167 5.33 -5.94 -21.23
N THR A 168 5.96 -4.81 -20.90
CA THR A 168 7.40 -4.73 -20.66
C THR A 168 7.80 -5.55 -19.44
N TRP A 169 7.03 -5.44 -18.34
CA TRP A 169 7.23 -6.25 -17.15
C TRP A 169 7.09 -7.76 -17.42
N LYS A 170 6.01 -8.19 -18.11
CA LYS A 170 5.80 -9.60 -18.44
C LYS A 170 6.90 -10.20 -19.34
N LYS A 171 7.59 -9.37 -20.11
CA LYS A 171 8.69 -9.77 -20.99
C LYS A 171 10.04 -9.86 -20.29
N GLN A 172 10.14 -9.53 -19.00
CA GLN A 172 11.38 -9.67 -18.25
C GLN A 172 11.74 -11.16 -18.06
N ASP A 173 13.02 -11.51 -18.19
CA ASP A 173 13.50 -12.90 -18.09
C ASP A 173 13.13 -13.58 -16.77
N LYS A 174 12.95 -12.80 -15.70
CA LYS A 174 12.59 -13.29 -14.36
C LYS A 174 11.08 -13.39 -14.12
N TYR A 175 10.25 -12.86 -15.00
CA TYR A 175 8.81 -12.71 -14.76
C TYR A 175 8.14 -14.01 -14.31
N ASP A 176 8.32 -15.11 -15.07
CA ASP A 176 7.66 -16.38 -14.77
C ASP A 176 8.09 -16.94 -13.41
N SER A 177 9.38 -16.83 -13.07
CA SER A 177 9.91 -17.30 -11.78
C SER A 177 9.38 -16.49 -10.60
N LEU A 178 9.36 -15.15 -10.72
CA LEU A 178 8.84 -14.24 -9.72
C LEU A 178 7.33 -14.44 -9.53
N ARG A 179 6.60 -14.61 -10.64
CA ARG A 179 5.17 -14.92 -10.62
C ARG A 179 4.88 -16.26 -9.93
N GLN A 180 5.71 -17.27 -10.15
CA GLN A 180 5.55 -18.56 -9.48
C GLN A 180 5.77 -18.44 -7.97
N ILE A 181 6.81 -17.71 -7.55
CA ILE A 181 7.04 -17.41 -6.12
C ILE A 181 5.83 -16.72 -5.54
N TYR A 182 5.37 -15.63 -6.16
CA TYR A 182 4.22 -14.85 -5.70
C TYR A 182 2.94 -15.70 -5.55
N ARG A 183 2.66 -16.57 -6.54
CA ARG A 183 1.51 -17.49 -6.54
C ARG A 183 1.54 -18.58 -5.48
N ASN A 184 2.69 -18.84 -4.85
CA ASN A 184 2.74 -19.74 -3.70
C ASN A 184 2.21 -19.07 -2.41
N PHE A 185 2.11 -17.74 -2.40
CA PHE A 185 1.68 -16.96 -1.23
C PHE A 185 0.36 -16.23 -1.47
N PHE A 186 -0.02 -15.93 -2.72
CA PHE A 186 -1.20 -15.16 -3.09
C PHE A 186 -2.04 -15.87 -4.15
N ASP A 187 -3.36 -15.72 -4.04
CA ASP A 187 -4.32 -16.24 -5.00
C ASP A 187 -4.40 -15.36 -6.27
N GLU A 188 -5.27 -15.74 -7.20
CA GLU A 188 -5.48 -15.01 -8.46
C GLU A 188 -6.09 -13.61 -8.28
N ASN A 189 -6.63 -13.31 -7.10
CA ASN A 189 -7.22 -12.02 -6.73
C ASN A 189 -6.27 -11.19 -5.85
N ASP A 190 -4.98 -11.57 -5.77
CA ASP A 190 -3.98 -10.98 -4.89
C ASP A 190 -4.30 -11.06 -3.38
N ASN A 191 -5.22 -11.95 -2.98
CA ASN A 191 -5.40 -12.22 -1.57
C ASN A 191 -4.37 -13.24 -1.14
N ARG A 192 -3.77 -13.04 0.04
CA ARG A 192 -2.87 -14.04 0.62
C ARG A 192 -3.61 -15.38 0.72
N ILE A 193 -3.03 -16.45 0.16
CA ILE A 193 -3.63 -17.79 0.18
C ILE A 193 -3.91 -18.15 1.63
N VAL A 194 -5.19 -18.36 1.94
CA VAL A 194 -5.65 -18.69 3.28
C VAL A 194 -5.31 -20.16 3.55
N THR A 195 -4.25 -20.36 4.34
CA THR A 195 -3.82 -21.67 4.81
C THR A 195 -4.81 -22.25 5.84
N ASP A 196 -4.82 -23.57 6.02
CA ASP A 196 -5.82 -24.23 6.88
C ASP A 196 -5.73 -23.82 8.35
N ASP A 197 -4.55 -23.44 8.84
CA ASP A 197 -4.37 -22.83 10.16
C ASP A 197 -5.12 -21.50 10.30
N VAL A 198 -5.11 -20.64 9.27
CA VAL A 198 -5.85 -19.38 9.25
C VAL A 198 -7.36 -19.66 9.22
N LYS A 199 -7.81 -20.65 8.45
CA LYS A 199 -9.23 -21.08 8.46
C LYS A 199 -9.64 -21.55 9.85
N ILE A 200 -8.85 -22.43 10.47
CA ILE A 200 -9.16 -22.98 11.80
C ILE A 200 -9.12 -21.88 12.87
N SER A 201 -8.13 -20.98 12.84
CA SER A 201 -8.08 -19.81 13.72
C SER A 201 -9.31 -18.93 13.54
N ARG A 202 -9.73 -18.69 12.30
CA ARG A 202 -10.93 -17.92 12.00
C ARG A 202 -12.19 -18.60 12.51
N GLU A 203 -12.32 -19.91 12.32
CA GLU A 203 -13.44 -20.71 12.86
C GLU A 203 -13.51 -20.65 14.39
N LYS A 204 -12.35 -20.74 15.07
CA LYS A 204 -12.27 -20.60 16.53
C LYS A 204 -12.69 -19.22 17.01
N LEU A 205 -12.23 -18.16 16.35
CA LEU A 205 -12.66 -16.79 16.65
C LEU A 205 -14.15 -16.60 16.37
N GLN A 206 -14.69 -17.09 15.25
CA GLN A 206 -16.11 -16.99 14.95
C GLN A 206 -16.99 -17.78 15.94
N SER A 207 -16.51 -18.95 16.37
CA SER A 207 -17.18 -19.73 17.43
C SER A 207 -17.21 -18.96 18.76
N LEU A 208 -16.08 -18.35 19.16
CA LEU A 208 -16.02 -17.49 20.33
C LEU A 208 -16.99 -16.31 20.20
N LYS A 209 -16.92 -15.55 19.09
CA LYS A 209 -17.80 -14.41 18.79
C LYS A 209 -19.27 -14.76 18.97
N LYS A 210 -19.72 -15.88 18.39
CA LYS A 210 -21.11 -16.34 18.51
C LYS A 210 -21.54 -16.56 19.96
N ARG A 211 -20.66 -17.10 20.80
CA ARG A 211 -20.94 -17.40 22.21
C ARG A 211 -20.91 -16.17 23.11
N ILE A 212 -20.02 -15.21 22.84
CA ILE A 212 -19.89 -14.00 23.68
C ILE A 212 -20.83 -12.87 23.26
N LYS A 213 -21.34 -12.87 22.01
CA LYS A 213 -22.23 -11.81 21.47
C LYS A 213 -23.38 -11.41 22.41
N PRO A 214 -24.06 -12.32 23.14
CA PRO A 214 -25.11 -11.93 24.08
C PRO A 214 -24.63 -11.14 25.31
N TYR A 215 -23.32 -11.19 25.62
CA TYR A 215 -22.75 -10.70 26.88
C TYR A 215 -21.72 -9.58 26.68
N SER A 216 -21.37 -9.24 25.45
CA SER A 216 -20.39 -8.20 25.12
C SER A 216 -21.08 -6.88 24.80
N GLU A 217 -20.54 -5.77 25.29
CA GLU A 217 -21.03 -4.42 24.95
C GLU A 217 -20.78 -4.12 23.47
N LYS A 218 -19.62 -4.57 22.98
CA LYS A 218 -19.19 -4.33 21.60
C LYS A 218 -18.18 -5.38 21.15
N ILE A 219 -18.26 -5.78 19.88
CA ILE A 219 -17.32 -6.72 19.26
C ILE A 219 -16.95 -6.22 17.88
N GLU A 220 -15.68 -5.92 17.67
CA GLU A 220 -15.11 -5.71 16.35
C GLU A 220 -14.50 -7.00 15.83
N ASP A 221 -14.84 -7.31 14.59
CA ASP A 221 -14.43 -8.52 13.92
C ASP A 221 -13.45 -8.18 12.81
N LYS A 222 -12.16 -8.41 13.07
CA LYS A 222 -11.10 -8.24 12.08
C LYS A 222 -10.68 -9.61 11.53
N THR A 223 -9.93 -9.61 10.45
CA THR A 223 -9.55 -10.85 9.73
C THR A 223 -8.91 -11.89 10.64
N ASP A 224 -7.97 -11.48 11.48
CA ASP A 224 -7.10 -12.34 12.30
C ASP A 224 -7.33 -12.21 13.82
N LEU A 225 -8.24 -11.34 14.26
CA LEU A 225 -8.50 -11.07 15.67
C LEU A 225 -9.93 -10.60 15.93
N LEU A 226 -10.35 -10.69 17.19
CA LEU A 226 -11.53 -10.01 17.72
C LEU A 226 -11.09 -8.93 18.70
N ILE A 227 -11.76 -7.78 18.69
CA ILE A 227 -11.65 -6.78 19.75
C ILE A 227 -13.00 -6.74 20.48
N ILE A 228 -13.00 -6.98 21.79
CA ILE A 228 -14.20 -7.12 22.59
C ILE A 228 -14.16 -6.06 23.70
N VAL A 229 -15.22 -5.27 23.82
CA VAL A 229 -15.39 -4.32 24.92
C VAL A 229 -16.34 -4.89 25.95
N ARG A 230 -15.92 -4.83 27.21
CA ARG A 230 -16.74 -5.24 28.35
C ARG A 230 -16.24 -4.69 29.68
N GLN A 231 -17.15 -4.17 30.51
CA GLN A 231 -16.90 -3.83 31.92
C GLN A 231 -15.65 -2.97 32.14
N GLY A 232 -15.44 -1.92 31.33
CA GLY A 232 -14.25 -1.08 31.47
C GLY A 232 -12.98 -1.64 30.81
N LYS A 233 -13.05 -2.78 30.12
CA LYS A 233 -11.92 -3.47 29.50
C LYS A 233 -12.08 -3.63 27.98
N ILE A 234 -10.95 -3.62 27.29
CA ILE A 234 -10.80 -3.95 25.88
C ILE A 234 -9.96 -5.23 25.78
N LEU A 235 -10.53 -6.27 25.19
CA LEU A 235 -9.85 -7.55 24.97
C LEU A 235 -9.55 -7.71 23.49
N GLN A 236 -8.27 -7.77 23.11
CA GLN A 236 -7.87 -8.24 21.79
C GLN A 236 -7.61 -9.74 21.86
N VAL A 237 -8.42 -10.53 21.17
CA VAL A 237 -8.35 -12.00 21.17
C VAL A 237 -7.89 -12.50 19.81
N GLN A 238 -6.84 -13.31 19.82
CA GLN A 238 -6.32 -14.05 18.68
C GLN A 238 -6.31 -15.54 19.00
N TYR A 239 -6.55 -16.42 18.02
CA TYR A 239 -6.31 -17.85 18.19
C TYR A 239 -4.98 -18.23 17.54
N ASP A 240 -4.12 -18.89 18.31
CA ASP A 240 -2.88 -19.48 17.85
C ASP A 240 -3.14 -20.94 17.50
N TYR A 241 -3.15 -21.25 16.21
CA TYR A 241 -3.39 -22.60 15.71
C TYR A 241 -2.32 -23.60 16.18
N PHE A 242 -1.06 -23.18 16.23
CA PHE A 242 0.07 -24.06 16.53
C PHE A 242 0.13 -24.39 18.01
N GLU A 243 -0.01 -23.37 18.86
CA GLU A 243 -0.08 -23.52 20.33
C GLU A 243 -1.45 -24.03 20.82
N LYS A 244 -2.43 -24.10 19.89
CA LYS A 244 -3.81 -24.51 20.11
C LYS A 244 -4.46 -23.75 21.26
N GLN A 245 -4.28 -22.43 21.31
CA GLN A 245 -4.75 -21.59 22.40
C GLN A 245 -5.13 -20.19 21.94
N PHE A 246 -5.96 -19.50 22.70
CA PHE A 246 -6.26 -18.09 22.52
C PHE A 246 -5.20 -17.23 23.23
N ASN A 247 -4.66 -16.27 22.50
CA ASN A 247 -3.83 -15.19 23.00
C ASN A 247 -4.72 -13.97 23.22
N ILE A 248 -4.82 -13.50 24.46
CA ILE A 248 -5.69 -12.39 24.85
C ILE A 248 -4.82 -11.26 25.38
N LEU A 249 -4.87 -10.10 24.75
CA LEU A 249 -4.37 -8.86 25.33
C LEU A 249 -5.54 -8.14 25.97
N GLU A 250 -5.55 -8.09 27.29
CA GLU A 250 -6.51 -7.34 28.09
C GLU A 250 -5.94 -5.95 28.37
N ILE A 251 -6.69 -4.90 28.02
CA ILE A 251 -6.33 -3.50 28.26
C ILE A 251 -7.46 -2.84 29.06
N GLN A 252 -7.11 -2.28 30.21
CA GLN A 252 -8.02 -1.44 31.00
C GLN A 252 -7.69 0.03 30.74
N VAL A 253 -8.70 0.82 30.41
CA VAL A 253 -8.57 2.27 30.17
C VAL A 253 -9.53 3.04 31.06
N GLU A 254 -9.20 4.29 31.39
CA GLU A 254 -10.03 5.14 32.24
C GLU A 254 -11.38 5.47 31.60
N ASN A 255 -11.40 5.71 30.28
CA ASN A 255 -12.61 5.99 29.52
C ASN A 255 -12.63 5.12 28.26
N ILE A 256 -13.49 4.11 28.22
CA ILE A 256 -13.68 3.32 26.99
C ILE A 256 -14.35 4.21 25.94
N PRO A 257 -13.79 4.31 24.72
CA PRO A 257 -14.46 4.95 23.61
C PRO A 257 -15.79 4.29 23.22
N SER A 258 -16.78 5.09 22.83
CA SER A 258 -18.02 4.59 22.22
C SER A 258 -17.85 4.22 20.74
N ASP A 259 -16.81 4.73 20.07
CA ASP A 259 -16.56 4.58 18.63
C ASP A 259 -15.64 3.37 18.31
N GLU A 260 -15.94 2.64 17.21
CA GLU A 260 -15.18 1.45 16.79
C GLU A 260 -13.75 1.79 16.35
N SER A 261 -13.61 2.85 15.55
CA SER A 261 -12.30 3.31 15.09
C SER A 261 -11.40 3.72 16.27
N GLU A 262 -11.99 4.32 17.31
CA GLU A 262 -11.27 4.70 18.52
C GLU A 262 -10.81 3.49 19.35
N ILE A 263 -11.67 2.46 19.51
CA ILE A 263 -11.30 1.23 20.22
C ILE A 263 -10.15 0.52 19.52
N SER A 264 -10.25 0.33 18.20
CA SER A 264 -9.17 -0.24 17.38
C SER A 264 -7.87 0.56 17.51
N SER A 265 -7.97 1.90 17.53
CA SER A 265 -6.82 2.79 17.68
C SER A 265 -6.13 2.62 19.03
N ILE A 266 -6.86 2.50 20.14
CA ILE A 266 -6.29 2.28 21.48
C ILE A 266 -5.42 1.02 21.51
N VAL A 267 -5.93 -0.08 20.95
CA VAL A 267 -5.23 -1.37 20.87
C VAL A 267 -3.99 -1.24 20.00
N PHE A 268 -4.12 -0.62 18.82
CA PHE A 268 -3.01 -0.37 17.91
C PHE A 268 -1.90 0.46 18.57
N TYR A 269 -2.24 1.59 19.20
CA TYR A 269 -1.28 2.44 19.89
C TYR A 269 -0.55 1.69 21.01
N TYR A 270 -1.28 0.92 21.82
CA TYR A 270 -0.66 0.11 22.87
C TYR A 270 0.35 -0.89 22.29
N ILE A 271 -0.01 -1.59 21.21
CA ILE A 271 0.90 -2.52 20.53
C ILE A 271 2.12 -1.78 19.95
N ALA A 272 1.91 -0.63 19.30
CA ALA A 272 3.00 0.17 18.73
C ALA A 272 3.98 0.63 19.81
N LEU A 273 3.47 1.08 20.96
CA LEU A 273 4.27 1.50 22.11
C LEU A 273 5.08 0.34 22.71
N THR A 274 4.57 -0.90 22.65
CA THR A 274 5.20 -2.07 23.28
C THR A 274 6.04 -2.94 22.34
N LYS A 275 5.81 -2.90 21.01
CA LYS A 275 6.60 -3.65 20.00
C LYS A 275 8.03 -3.13 19.82
N GLY A 276 8.34 -1.91 20.26
CA GLY A 276 9.68 -1.32 20.18
C GLY A 276 10.74 -1.92 21.11
N GLY A 277 10.47 -3.05 21.77
CA GLY A 277 11.44 -3.75 22.63
C GLY A 277 11.81 -3.03 23.93
N ARG A 278 11.08 -1.97 24.30
CA ARG A 278 11.33 -1.20 25.53
C ARG A 278 10.16 -1.40 26.49
N GLU A 279 10.48 -1.98 27.64
CA GLU A 279 9.80 -1.90 28.95
C GLU A 279 8.28 -2.16 28.99
N LYS A 280 7.83 -2.90 30.02
CA LYS A 280 6.43 -2.82 30.42
C LYS A 280 6.15 -1.35 30.72
N LEU A 281 5.30 -0.70 29.92
CA LEU A 281 4.81 0.65 30.18
C LEU A 281 4.44 0.74 31.67
N LYS A 282 5.04 1.69 32.39
CA LYS A 282 4.71 1.89 33.80
C LYS A 282 3.26 2.36 33.87
N MET A 283 2.39 1.54 34.45
CA MET A 283 0.97 1.84 34.56
C MET A 283 0.64 2.59 35.86
N PRO A 284 -0.29 3.57 35.85
CA PRO A 284 -1.03 4.04 34.68
C PRO A 284 -0.12 4.83 33.70
N TYR A 285 -0.39 4.70 32.41
CA TYR A 285 0.34 5.37 31.33
C TYR A 285 -0.60 6.26 30.53
N GLU A 286 -0.23 7.53 30.34
CA GLU A 286 -1.01 8.47 29.54
C GLU A 286 -0.36 8.67 28.16
N TYR A 287 -1.14 8.43 27.11
CA TYR A 287 -0.74 8.68 25.73
C TYR A 287 -1.60 9.79 25.14
N LYS A 288 -0.96 10.81 24.56
CA LYS A 288 -1.63 11.94 23.93
C LYS A 288 -1.40 11.89 22.42
N THR A 289 -2.49 11.73 21.66
CA THR A 289 -2.50 11.97 20.22
C THR A 289 -2.84 13.45 19.96
N GLU A 290 -2.74 13.87 18.71
CA GLU A 290 -3.18 15.21 18.28
C GLU A 290 -4.65 15.49 18.63
N PHE A 291 -5.48 14.45 18.64
CA PHE A 291 -6.93 14.57 18.79
C PHE A 291 -7.47 14.11 20.16
N LYS A 292 -6.69 13.36 20.96
CA LYS A 292 -7.22 12.71 22.15
C LYS A 292 -6.15 12.37 23.20
N LYS A 293 -6.59 12.30 24.47
CA LYS A 293 -5.81 11.73 25.57
C LYS A 293 -6.36 10.35 25.94
N ILE A 294 -5.48 9.35 26.02
CA ILE A 294 -5.81 7.96 26.40
C ILE A 294 -5.04 7.64 27.69
N THR A 295 -5.76 7.23 28.74
CA THR A 295 -5.16 6.75 29.99
C THR A 295 -5.26 5.23 30.05
N TYR A 296 -4.13 4.53 29.93
CA TYR A 296 -4.00 3.10 30.14
C TYR A 296 -3.81 2.81 31.63
N LEU A 297 -4.73 2.09 32.25
CA LEU A 297 -4.70 1.78 33.68
C LEU A 297 -3.98 0.47 33.98
N ASN A 298 -4.17 -0.53 33.12
CA ASN A 298 -3.51 -1.83 33.21
C ASN A 298 -3.51 -2.51 31.84
N ALA A 299 -2.55 -3.39 31.60
CA ALA A 299 -2.57 -4.28 30.46
C ALA A 299 -1.88 -5.61 30.77
N GLU A 300 -2.53 -6.71 30.41
CA GLU A 300 -2.05 -8.06 30.68
C GLU A 300 -2.20 -8.95 29.44
N LYS A 301 -1.24 -9.84 29.22
CA LYS A 301 -1.35 -10.90 28.23
C LYS A 301 -1.74 -12.20 28.91
N ILE A 302 -2.84 -12.77 28.46
CA ILE A 302 -3.48 -13.94 29.03
C ILE A 302 -3.56 -15.02 27.95
N TYR A 303 -3.42 -16.27 28.36
CA TYR A 303 -3.53 -17.43 27.48
C TYR A 303 -4.69 -18.31 27.95
N ALA A 304 -5.55 -18.72 27.03
CA ALA A 304 -6.70 -19.59 27.30
C ALA A 304 -6.67 -20.79 26.34
N LYS A 305 -6.77 -22.02 26.85
CA LYS A 305 -6.71 -23.24 26.03
C LYS A 305 -8.03 -23.53 25.33
N SER A 306 -9.14 -23.03 25.86
CA SER A 306 -10.48 -23.27 25.32
C SER A 306 -11.34 -22.00 25.24
N ILE A 307 -12.50 -22.09 24.60
CA ILE A 307 -13.50 -21.01 24.63
C ILE A 307 -14.12 -20.94 26.03
N GLU A 308 -14.32 -22.09 26.66
CA GLU A 308 -14.82 -22.24 28.02
C GLU A 308 -13.95 -21.48 29.02
N ASP A 309 -12.63 -21.56 28.93
CA ASP A 309 -11.71 -20.80 29.81
C ASP A 309 -11.96 -19.29 29.71
N ILE A 310 -12.26 -18.78 28.51
CA ILE A 310 -12.58 -17.37 28.28
C ILE A 310 -13.95 -17.04 28.87
N LEU A 311 -14.94 -17.92 28.67
CA LEU A 311 -16.28 -17.76 29.23
C LEU A 311 -16.26 -17.80 30.76
N GLU A 312 -15.51 -18.68 31.38
CA GLU A 312 -15.35 -18.78 32.84
C GLU A 312 -14.67 -17.54 33.40
N LYS A 313 -13.51 -17.15 32.84
CA LYS A 313 -12.72 -16.03 33.35
C LYS A 313 -13.46 -14.71 33.25
N TYR A 314 -14.16 -14.50 32.15
CA TYR A 314 -14.79 -13.22 31.88
C TYR A 314 -16.30 -13.27 32.17
N TYR A 315 -17.03 -14.26 31.67
CA TYR A 315 -18.48 -14.17 31.46
C TYR A 315 -19.34 -14.91 32.51
N GLN A 316 -18.78 -15.78 33.35
CA GLN A 316 -19.57 -16.55 34.33
C GLN A 316 -19.86 -15.84 35.67
N GLN A 317 -19.51 -14.55 35.82
CA GLN A 317 -19.82 -13.78 37.05
C GLN A 317 -21.11 -12.94 36.98
N SER A 318 -21.92 -13.05 35.92
CA SER A 318 -23.15 -12.25 35.75
C SER A 318 -24.47 -12.91 36.19
N GLU A 319 -24.42 -14.03 36.96
CA GLU A 319 -25.62 -14.70 37.51
C GLU A 319 -25.66 -14.72 39.05
N LYS A 320 -25.16 -13.69 39.74
CA LYS A 320 -25.44 -13.50 41.17
C LYS A 320 -25.95 -12.10 41.48
#